data_AF-A0A2S6R8B0-F1
#
_entry.id   AF-A0A2S6R8B0-F1
#
_cell.length_a   1.000
_cell.length_b   1.000
_cell.length_c   1.000
_cell.angle_alpha   90.00
_cell.angle_beta   90.00
_cell.angle_gamma   90.00
#
_symmetry.space_group_name_H-M   'P 1'
#
loop_
_entity.id
_entity.type
_entity.pdbx_description
1 polymer ?
#
loop_
_entity_poly.entity_id
_entity_poly.type
_entity_poly.pdbx_seq_one_letter_code
_entity_poly.pdbx_strand_id
1 'polypeptide(L)'
;MLIAATIYAAYSWNFKFNVASLEIPPEFFWLLGIGAVSLVGSPLAKNAKFSLKIDEKEKSDAEVEPDADGRGGVAITGVIHSNRHVKDAKFIDIFKGEEVGNSAHVDIGKVQMAVFTVIAAVIYGLMIANAFAQTAGDIKELPTLSQSFIYILLISHAGYLAHKAVPHSKTK
;
A
#
# COMPACT_ATOMS: atom_id res chain seq x y z
N MET A 1 2.52 4.11 23.49
CA MET A 1 1.18 4.62 23.87
C MET A 1 0.07 4.21 22.91
N LEU A 2 0.31 4.11 21.59
CA LEU A 2 -0.72 3.72 20.61
C LEU A 2 -1.32 2.31 20.83
N ILE A 3 -0.49 1.34 21.22
CA ILE A 3 -0.92 -0.05 21.47
C ILE A 3 -1.84 -0.17 22.71
N ALA A 4 -1.56 0.60 23.77
CA ALA A 4 -2.39 0.59 24.97
C ALA A 4 -3.75 1.28 24.74
N ALA A 5 -3.77 2.33 23.91
CA ALA A 5 -4.99 3.03 23.53
C ALA A 5 -5.89 2.17 22.62
N THR A 6 -5.32 1.38 21.71
CA THR A 6 -6.11 0.43 20.89
C THR A 6 -6.66 -0.73 21.72
N ILE A 7 -5.91 -1.25 22.68
CA ILE A 7 -6.42 -2.29 23.61
C ILE A 7 -7.56 -1.72 24.46
N TYR A 8 -7.40 -0.52 25.03
CA TYR A 8 -8.45 0.11 25.83
C TYR A 8 -9.69 0.48 25.01
N ALA A 9 -9.51 0.99 23.80
CA ALA A 9 -10.61 1.27 22.87
C ALA A 9 -11.36 -0.02 22.51
N ALA A 10 -10.65 -1.11 22.18
CA ALA A 10 -11.25 -2.42 21.91
C ALA A 10 -12.01 -3.00 23.12
N TYR A 11 -11.48 -2.80 24.33
CA TYR A 11 -12.13 -3.23 25.58
C TYR A 11 -13.40 -2.42 25.87
N SER A 12 -13.36 -1.10 25.66
CA SER A 12 -14.51 -0.21 25.85
C SER A 12 -15.62 -0.44 24.81
N TRP A 13 -15.25 -0.82 23.58
CA TRP A 13 -16.18 -1.19 22.52
C TRP A 13 -16.84 -2.56 22.78
N ASN A 14 -16.08 -3.51 23.37
CA ASN A 14 -16.57 -4.82 23.83
C ASN A 14 -17.65 -4.73 24.90
N PHE A 15 -17.70 -3.64 25.67
CA PHE A 15 -18.70 -3.49 26.74
C PHE A 15 -20.08 -3.04 26.22
N LYS A 16 -20.14 -2.46 25.02
CA LYS A 16 -21.40 -2.00 24.40
C LYS A 16 -21.95 -2.94 23.33
N PHE A 17 -21.10 -3.78 22.75
CA PHE A 17 -21.46 -4.83 21.82
C PHE A 17 -20.80 -6.10 22.34
N ASN A 18 -21.57 -7.18 22.54
CA ASN A 18 -21.03 -8.47 23.01
C ASN A 18 -20.17 -9.13 21.91
N VAL A 19 -19.06 -8.50 21.53
CA VAL A 19 -18.14 -8.94 20.46
C VAL A 19 -17.13 -9.97 20.95
N ALA A 20 -17.15 -10.31 22.25
CA ALA A 20 -16.36 -11.41 22.80
C ALA A 20 -16.76 -12.77 22.21
N SER A 21 -17.96 -12.89 21.63
CA SER A 21 -18.43 -14.09 20.92
C SER A 21 -18.32 -13.99 19.39
N LEU A 22 -17.73 -12.92 18.84
CA LEU A 22 -17.54 -12.81 17.39
C LEU A 22 -16.32 -13.62 16.99
N GLU A 23 -16.55 -14.74 16.32
CA GLU A 23 -15.47 -15.58 15.81
C GLU A 23 -14.79 -14.89 14.62
N ILE A 24 -13.46 -14.74 14.70
CA ILE A 24 -12.64 -14.20 13.61
C ILE A 24 -12.13 -15.40 12.79
N PRO A 25 -12.54 -15.52 11.52
CA PRO A 25 -12.06 -16.61 10.67
C PRO A 25 -10.54 -16.57 10.50
N PRO A 26 -9.85 -17.73 10.46
CA PRO A 26 -8.40 -17.80 10.33
C PRO A 26 -7.86 -17.11 9.06
N GLU A 27 -8.68 -16.99 8.03
CA GLU A 27 -8.43 -16.24 6.80
C GLU A 27 -8.07 -14.78 7.04
N PHE A 28 -8.58 -14.16 8.10
CA PHE A 28 -8.25 -12.77 8.46
C PHE A 28 -6.80 -12.60 8.91
N PHE A 29 -6.23 -13.61 9.58
CA PHE A 29 -4.82 -13.57 9.96
C PHE A 29 -3.91 -13.65 8.73
N TRP A 30 -4.31 -14.39 7.70
CA TRP A 30 -3.61 -14.40 6.42
C TRP A 30 -3.66 -13.03 5.74
N LEU A 31 -4.83 -12.38 5.71
CA LEU A 31 -4.93 -11.02 5.17
C LEU A 31 -4.06 -10.02 5.93
N LEU A 32 -4.09 -10.06 7.26
CA LEU A 32 -3.23 -9.22 8.11
C LEU A 32 -1.74 -9.48 7.83
N GLY A 33 -1.35 -10.74 7.70
CA GLY A 33 0.02 -11.14 7.38
C GLY A 33 0.48 -10.62 6.02
N ILE A 34 -0.35 -10.78 4.98
CA ILE A 34 -0.05 -10.29 3.62
C ILE A 34 0.11 -8.76 3.62
N GLY A 35 -0.79 -8.04 4.28
CA GLY A 35 -0.70 -6.59 4.43
C GLY A 35 0.57 -6.15 5.17
N ALA A 36 0.92 -6.83 6.26
CA ALA A 36 2.12 -6.54 7.05
C ALA A 36 3.42 -6.75 6.24
N VAL A 37 3.48 -7.83 5.44
CA VAL A 37 4.63 -8.11 4.56
C VAL A 37 4.84 -6.98 3.56
N SER A 38 3.79 -6.46 2.92
CA SER A 38 3.94 -5.34 1.98
C SER A 38 4.23 -4.00 2.66
N LEU A 39 3.70 -3.77 3.86
CA LEU A 39 3.98 -2.58 4.65
C LEU A 39 5.47 -2.48 5.02
N VAL A 40 6.09 -3.60 5.38
CA VAL A 40 7.53 -3.65 5.73
C VAL A 40 8.41 -3.83 4.51
N GLY A 41 8.00 -4.64 3.53
CA GLY A 41 8.78 -4.93 2.33
C GLY A 41 8.98 -3.71 1.43
N SER A 42 7.95 -2.86 1.29
CA SER A 42 8.01 -1.66 0.44
C SER A 42 9.10 -0.66 0.84
N PRO A 43 9.21 -0.23 2.13
CA PRO A 43 10.30 0.65 2.55
C PRO A 43 11.66 -0.04 2.53
N LEU A 44 11.75 -1.35 2.80
CA LEU A 44 13.02 -2.09 2.71
C LEU A 44 13.56 -2.12 1.27
N ALA A 45 12.71 -2.46 0.30
CA ALA A 45 13.05 -2.43 -1.12
C ALA A 45 13.49 -1.02 -1.56
N LYS A 46 12.83 0.02 -1.04
CA LYS A 46 13.18 1.42 -1.32
C LYS A 46 14.53 1.81 -0.71
N ASN A 47 14.76 1.46 0.55
CA ASN A 47 16.01 1.78 1.25
C ASN A 47 17.22 1.09 0.60
N ALA A 48 17.06 -0.13 0.09
CA ALA A 48 18.11 -0.83 -0.66
C ALA A 48 18.56 -0.05 -1.91
N LYS A 49 17.68 0.78 -2.47
CA LYS A 49 17.93 1.60 -3.66
C LYS A 49 18.60 2.94 -3.37
N PHE A 50 18.61 3.42 -2.12
CA PHE A 50 19.31 4.66 -1.78
C PHE A 50 20.83 4.55 -1.92
N SER A 51 21.38 3.34 -1.81
CA SER A 51 22.82 3.07 -1.96
C SER A 51 23.25 2.89 -3.42
N LEU A 52 22.31 2.85 -4.37
CA LEU A 52 22.63 2.69 -5.79
C LEU A 52 23.11 4.02 -6.38
N LYS A 53 24.22 3.96 -7.13
CA LYS A 53 24.73 5.11 -7.87
C LYS A 53 23.99 5.22 -9.20
N ILE A 54 23.24 6.30 -9.35
CA ILE A 54 22.57 6.63 -10.61
C ILE A 54 23.59 7.05 -11.68
N ASP A 55 23.31 6.72 -12.94
CA ASP A 55 24.07 7.25 -14.07
C ASP A 55 23.96 8.78 -14.16
N GLU A 56 25.06 9.43 -14.55
CA GLU A 56 25.12 10.90 -14.56
C GLU A 56 24.23 11.52 -15.64
N LYS A 57 24.01 10.82 -16.76
CA LYS A 57 23.11 11.31 -17.82
C LYS A 57 21.65 11.25 -17.39
N GLU A 58 21.26 10.17 -16.73
CA GLU A 58 19.90 10.02 -16.22
C GLU A 58 19.60 11.00 -15.07
N LYS A 59 20.62 11.33 -14.26
CA LYS A 59 20.50 12.36 -13.24
C LYS A 59 20.32 13.76 -13.85
N SER A 60 21.13 14.12 -14.86
CA SER A 60 21.03 15.44 -15.49
C SER A 60 19.69 15.65 -16.22
N ASP A 61 19.14 14.60 -16.84
CA ASP A 61 17.87 14.67 -17.57
C ASP A 61 16.66 14.84 -16.63
N ALA A 62 16.79 14.42 -15.37
CA ALA A 62 15.72 14.49 -14.37
C ALA A 62 15.83 15.68 -13.41
N GLU A 63 16.99 16.34 -13.36
CA GLU A 63 17.20 17.54 -12.57
C GLU A 63 16.65 18.75 -13.32
N VAL A 64 15.34 18.99 -13.15
CA VAL A 64 14.67 20.17 -13.71
C VAL A 64 15.13 21.40 -12.92
N GLU A 65 15.58 22.45 -13.62
CA GLU A 65 15.83 23.75 -13.00
C GLU A 65 14.54 24.20 -12.27
N PRO A 66 14.63 24.64 -11.00
CA PRO A 66 13.46 25.08 -10.27
C PRO A 66 12.76 26.22 -11.03
N ASP A 67 11.42 26.19 -11.10
CA ASP A 67 10.64 27.24 -11.74
C ASP A 67 10.97 28.61 -11.07
N ALA A 68 10.72 29.71 -11.78
CA ALA A 68 11.06 31.07 -11.35
C ALA A 68 10.46 31.49 -9.98
N ASP A 69 9.49 30.73 -9.45
CA ASP A 69 8.85 30.91 -8.15
C ASP A 69 9.40 29.98 -7.04
N GLY A 70 10.47 29.23 -7.33
CA GLY A 70 11.09 28.26 -6.44
C GLY A 70 10.23 27.00 -6.19
N ARG A 71 9.20 26.76 -7.00
CA ARG A 71 8.42 25.51 -7.01
C ARG A 71 8.94 24.60 -8.12
N GLY A 72 8.72 23.29 -7.99
CA GLY A 72 9.17 22.32 -9.01
C GLY A 72 10.59 21.77 -8.84
N GLY A 73 11.27 22.07 -7.73
CA GLY A 73 12.53 21.41 -7.42
C GLY A 73 12.35 19.91 -7.18
N VAL A 74 13.16 19.09 -7.84
CA VAL A 74 13.27 17.65 -7.57
C VAL A 74 14.37 17.41 -6.54
N ALA A 75 14.17 16.45 -5.65
CA ALA A 75 15.20 15.90 -4.78
C ALA A 75 15.48 14.45 -5.20
N ILE A 76 16.73 14.17 -5.59
CA ILE A 76 17.19 12.84 -5.99
C ILE A 76 18.09 12.28 -4.88
N THR A 77 17.74 11.12 -4.33
CA THR A 77 18.56 10.39 -3.34
C THR A 77 18.82 8.97 -3.85
N GLY A 78 20.07 8.66 -4.22
CA GLY A 78 20.38 7.43 -4.96
C GLY A 78 19.71 7.45 -6.33
N VAL A 79 18.82 6.49 -6.58
CA VAL A 79 17.96 6.41 -7.79
C VAL A 79 16.52 6.90 -7.56
N ILE A 80 16.18 7.39 -6.37
CA ILE A 80 14.81 7.76 -6.01
C ILE A 80 14.53 9.22 -6.37
N HIS A 81 13.41 9.45 -7.08
CA HIS A 81 12.87 10.76 -7.41
C HIS A 81 11.84 11.19 -6.36
N SER A 82 11.95 12.42 -5.84
CA SER A 82 11.02 12.97 -4.85
C SER A 82 10.75 14.45 -5.05
N ASN A 83 9.52 14.88 -4.76
CA ASN A 83 9.15 16.29 -4.77
C ASN A 83 9.85 17.01 -3.59
N ARG A 84 10.52 18.14 -3.85
CA ARG A 84 11.27 18.88 -2.83
C ARG A 84 10.36 19.53 -1.78
N HIS A 85 9.12 19.86 -2.14
CA HIS A 85 8.13 20.37 -1.19
C HIS A 85 6.80 19.63 -1.26
N VAL A 86 6.12 19.52 -0.11
CA VAL A 86 4.79 18.89 0.01
C VAL A 86 3.75 19.57 -0.88
N LYS A 87 3.85 20.90 -1.06
CA LYS A 87 2.97 21.71 -1.94
C LYS A 87 3.05 21.31 -3.42
N ASP A 88 4.10 20.61 -3.82
CA ASP A 88 4.32 20.17 -5.21
C ASP A 88 3.74 18.75 -5.44
N ALA A 89 3.27 18.07 -4.39
CA ALA A 89 2.67 16.75 -4.48
C ALA A 89 1.26 16.81 -5.09
N LYS A 90 1.05 16.00 -6.13
CA LYS A 90 -0.25 15.83 -6.79
C LYS A 90 -0.86 14.48 -6.43
N PHE A 91 -2.19 14.38 -6.44
CA PHE A 91 -2.89 13.11 -6.17
C PHE A 91 -2.42 11.97 -7.09
N ILE A 92 -2.13 12.29 -8.35
CA ILE A 92 -1.64 11.32 -9.34
C ILE A 92 -0.24 10.78 -9.01
N ASP A 93 0.56 11.49 -8.20
CA ASP A 93 1.92 11.06 -7.85
C ASP A 93 1.93 9.78 -7.00
N ILE A 94 0.81 9.46 -6.34
CA ILE A 94 0.63 8.17 -5.64
C ILE A 94 0.78 6.99 -6.62
N PHE A 95 0.37 7.19 -7.88
CA PHE A 95 0.39 6.16 -8.93
C PHE A 95 1.59 6.27 -9.85
N LYS A 96 2.51 7.24 -9.65
CA LYS A 96 3.71 7.36 -10.49
C LYS A 96 4.85 6.50 -10.00
N GLY A 97 5.81 6.27 -10.88
CA GLY A 97 7.10 5.68 -10.54
C GLY A 97 7.84 6.48 -9.47
N GLU A 98 8.64 5.78 -8.65
CA GLU A 98 9.41 6.40 -7.55
C GLU A 98 10.88 6.61 -7.91
N GLU A 99 11.32 6.09 -9.05
CA GLU A 99 12.70 6.10 -9.50
C GLU A 99 12.89 7.12 -10.62
N VAL A 100 14.10 7.63 -10.79
CA VAL A 100 14.39 8.64 -11.81
C VAL A 100 13.94 8.18 -13.20
N GLY A 101 14.28 6.95 -13.60
CA GLY A 101 13.92 6.39 -14.90
C GLY A 101 12.43 6.11 -15.15
N ASN A 102 11.60 6.09 -14.10
CA ASN A 102 10.15 5.84 -14.24
C ASN A 102 9.25 6.91 -13.59
N SER A 103 9.81 7.95 -13.00
CA SER A 103 9.09 9.00 -12.25
C SER A 103 8.09 9.80 -13.08
N ALA A 104 8.37 9.99 -14.37
CA ALA A 104 7.47 10.67 -15.30
C ALA A 104 6.28 9.81 -15.73
N HIS A 105 6.31 8.50 -15.47
CA HIS A 105 5.34 7.53 -15.94
C HIS A 105 4.44 7.03 -14.80
N VAL A 106 3.22 6.64 -15.16
CA VAL A 106 2.34 5.90 -14.27
C VAL A 106 2.92 4.51 -14.04
N ASP A 107 2.99 4.11 -12.78
CA ASP A 107 3.37 2.77 -12.34
C ASP A 107 2.13 1.87 -12.41
N ILE A 108 2.09 1.02 -13.43
CA ILE A 108 0.99 0.09 -13.68
C ILE A 108 0.82 -0.87 -12.49
N GLY A 109 1.91 -1.26 -11.82
CA GLY A 109 1.88 -2.13 -10.65
C GLY A 109 1.13 -1.49 -9.48
N LYS A 110 1.34 -0.19 -9.22
CA LYS A 110 0.59 0.55 -8.19
C LYS A 110 -0.88 0.70 -8.53
N VAL A 111 -1.20 0.99 -9.79
CA VAL A 111 -2.59 1.08 -10.27
C VAL A 111 -3.29 -0.27 -10.13
N GLN A 112 -2.64 -1.35 -10.54
CA GLN A 112 -3.13 -2.71 -10.41
C GLN A 112 -3.43 -3.06 -8.95
N MET A 113 -2.52 -2.77 -8.01
CA MET A 113 -2.75 -3.03 -6.58
C MET A 113 -3.94 -2.23 -6.04
N ALA A 114 -4.07 -0.96 -6.43
CA ALA A 114 -5.20 -0.13 -6.00
C ALA A 114 -6.53 -0.68 -6.52
N VAL A 115 -6.59 -1.11 -7.78
CA VAL A 115 -7.80 -1.72 -8.37
C VAL A 115 -8.16 -3.01 -7.64
N PHE A 116 -7.21 -3.92 -7.43
CA PHE A 116 -7.47 -5.16 -6.68
C PHE A 116 -7.92 -4.89 -5.25
N THR A 117 -7.36 -3.88 -4.58
CA THR A 117 -7.75 -3.48 -3.22
C THR A 117 -9.18 -2.96 -3.19
N VAL A 118 -9.58 -2.12 -4.15
CA VAL A 118 -10.95 -1.60 -4.25
C VAL A 118 -11.94 -2.72 -4.55
N ILE A 119 -11.63 -3.61 -5.50
CA ILE A 119 -12.47 -4.77 -5.82
C ILE A 119 -12.65 -5.66 -4.58
N ALA A 120 -11.56 -5.96 -3.87
CA ALA A 120 -11.59 -6.73 -2.64
C ALA A 120 -12.48 -6.09 -1.56
N ALA A 121 -12.32 -4.78 -1.35
CA ALA A 121 -13.12 -4.03 -0.38
C ALA A 121 -14.62 -4.02 -0.73
N VAL A 122 -14.96 -3.85 -2.02
CA VAL A 122 -16.35 -3.89 -2.49
C VAL A 122 -16.95 -5.26 -2.30
N ILE A 123 -16.27 -6.33 -2.73
CA ILE A 123 -16.75 -7.71 -2.58
C ILE A 123 -16.99 -8.02 -1.10
N TYR A 124 -16.02 -7.71 -0.24
CA TYR A 124 -16.14 -7.97 1.19
C TYR A 124 -17.25 -7.12 1.85
N GLY A 125 -17.39 -5.85 1.44
CA GLY A 125 -18.49 -4.99 1.87
C GLY A 125 -19.87 -5.53 1.46
N LEU A 126 -20.00 -6.09 0.26
CA LEU A 126 -21.22 -6.77 -0.19
C LEU A 126 -21.50 -8.04 0.61
N MET A 127 -20.46 -8.81 0.97
CA MET A 127 -20.61 -9.99 1.83
C MET A 127 -21.13 -9.61 3.22
N ILE A 128 -20.61 -8.52 3.79
CA ILE A 128 -21.11 -7.97 5.06
C ILE A 128 -22.56 -7.52 4.90
N ALA A 129 -22.87 -6.72 3.88
CA ALA A 129 -24.24 -6.24 3.64
C ALA A 129 -25.24 -7.40 3.48
N ASN A 130 -24.83 -8.46 2.78
CA ASN A 130 -25.62 -9.66 2.59
C ASN A 130 -25.82 -10.44 3.92
N ALA A 131 -24.79 -10.53 4.76
CA ALA A 131 -24.90 -11.13 6.09
C ALA A 131 -25.89 -10.37 6.99
N PHE A 132 -25.87 -9.03 6.94
CA PHE A 132 -26.86 -8.19 7.63
C PHE A 132 -28.27 -8.34 7.06
N ALA A 133 -28.41 -8.50 5.73
CA ALA A 133 -29.73 -8.63 5.10
C ALA A 133 -30.40 -9.99 5.37
N GLN A 134 -29.63 -11.05 5.60
CA GLN A 134 -30.15 -12.41 5.79
C GLN A 134 -30.31 -12.83 7.26
N THR A 135 -29.68 -12.13 8.19
CA THR A 135 -29.68 -12.52 9.61
C THR A 135 -30.76 -11.76 10.38
N ALA A 136 -31.74 -12.49 10.93
CA ALA A 136 -32.80 -11.93 11.78
C ALA A 136 -32.40 -11.74 13.26
N GLY A 137 -31.11 -11.81 13.58
CA GLY A 137 -30.55 -11.80 14.93
C GLY A 137 -29.07 -11.42 14.94
N ASP A 138 -28.35 -11.76 16.02
CA ASP A 138 -26.94 -11.37 16.18
C ASP A 138 -26.02 -12.06 15.16
N ILE A 139 -25.10 -11.29 14.58
CA ILE A 139 -24.01 -11.81 13.73
C ILE A 139 -22.92 -12.39 14.62
N LYS A 140 -22.70 -13.71 14.52
CA LYS A 140 -21.73 -14.45 15.33
C LYS A 140 -20.37 -14.65 14.66
N GLU A 141 -20.30 -14.49 13.35
CA GLU A 141 -19.09 -14.66 12.56
C GLU A 141 -19.02 -13.62 11.42
N LEU A 142 -17.80 -13.21 11.08
CA LEU A 142 -17.57 -12.40 9.89
C LEU A 142 -17.62 -13.28 8.63
N PRO A 143 -18.01 -12.71 7.47
CA PRO A 143 -18.00 -13.48 6.23
C PRO A 143 -16.63 -14.10 5.95
N THR A 144 -16.62 -15.41 5.73
CA THR A 144 -15.41 -16.16 5.42
C THR A 144 -14.94 -15.86 4.00
N LEU A 145 -13.63 -15.74 3.82
CA LEU A 145 -13.03 -15.54 2.51
C LEU A 145 -12.61 -16.88 1.92
N SER A 146 -12.72 -17.03 0.60
CA SER A 146 -12.23 -18.24 -0.05
C SER A 146 -10.70 -18.28 -0.03
N GLN A 147 -10.12 -19.47 0.08
CA GLN A 147 -8.67 -19.62 0.01
C GLN A 147 -8.10 -19.12 -1.33
N SER A 148 -8.81 -19.35 -2.44
CA SER A 148 -8.43 -18.85 -3.76
C SER A 148 -8.29 -17.33 -3.77
N PHE A 149 -9.17 -16.60 -3.07
CA PHE A 149 -9.09 -15.16 -2.95
C PHE A 149 -7.85 -14.71 -2.18
N ILE A 150 -7.53 -15.39 -1.08
CA ILE A 150 -6.31 -15.15 -0.29
C ILE A 150 -5.06 -15.41 -1.13
N TYR A 151 -5.02 -16.49 -1.91
CA TYR A 151 -3.89 -16.81 -2.77
C TYR A 151 -3.67 -15.77 -3.87
N ILE A 152 -4.74 -15.29 -4.49
CA ILE A 152 -4.64 -14.22 -5.50
C ILE A 152 -4.11 -12.94 -4.87
N LEU A 153 -4.57 -12.57 -3.67
CA LEU A 153 -4.04 -11.42 -2.94
C LEU A 153 -2.56 -11.58 -2.57
N LEU A 154 -2.16 -12.76 -2.09
CA LEU A 154 -0.77 -13.06 -1.75
C LEU A 154 0.13 -12.93 -2.99
N ILE A 155 -0.27 -13.53 -4.12
CA ILE A 155 0.47 -13.47 -5.39
C ILE A 155 0.57 -12.02 -5.89
N SER A 156 -0.54 -11.26 -5.79
CA SER A 156 -0.60 -9.84 -6.14
C SER A 156 0.42 -9.03 -5.33
N HIS A 157 0.42 -9.16 -4.00
CA HIS A 157 1.35 -8.48 -3.10
C HIS A 157 2.82 -8.90 -3.32
N ALA A 158 3.07 -10.19 -3.55
CA ALA A 158 4.41 -10.70 -3.83
C ALA A 158 4.95 -10.16 -5.17
N GLY A 159 4.11 -10.17 -6.21
CA GLY A 159 4.45 -9.59 -7.51
C GLY A 159 4.75 -8.09 -7.42
N TYR A 160 3.96 -7.33 -6.65
CA TYR A 160 4.22 -5.92 -6.40
C TYR A 160 5.57 -5.68 -5.72
N LEU A 161 5.88 -6.45 -4.66
CA LEU A 161 7.15 -6.31 -3.95
C LEU A 161 8.34 -6.69 -4.83
N ALA A 162 8.22 -7.75 -5.63
CA ALA A 162 9.25 -8.16 -6.58
C ALA A 162 9.49 -7.06 -7.62
N HIS A 163 8.42 -6.52 -8.23
CA HIS A 163 8.52 -5.38 -9.13
C HIS A 163 9.20 -4.19 -8.45
N LYS A 164 8.77 -3.84 -7.24
CA LYS A 164 9.34 -2.72 -6.47
C LYS A 164 10.79 -2.95 -6.04
N ALA A 165 11.28 -4.18 -5.95
CA ALA A 165 12.67 -4.49 -5.63
C ALA A 165 13.61 -4.29 -6.83
N VAL A 166 13.13 -4.53 -8.05
CA VAL A 166 13.93 -4.37 -9.28
C VAL A 166 14.18 -2.87 -9.55
N PRO A 167 15.43 -2.42 -9.76
CA PRO A 167 15.72 -1.06 -10.19
C PRO A 167 15.17 -0.77 -11.58
N HIS A 168 14.58 0.41 -11.75
CA HIS A 168 14.06 0.93 -13.01
C HIS A 168 14.85 2.13 -13.53
N SER A 169 15.85 2.61 -12.78
CA SER A 169 16.84 3.57 -13.25
C SER A 169 18.12 2.87 -13.71
N LYS A 170 18.87 3.48 -14.63
CA LYS A 170 20.20 2.99 -14.99
C LYS A 170 21.18 3.30 -13.85
N THR A 171 21.80 2.24 -13.35
CA THR A 171 22.82 2.31 -12.29
C THR A 171 24.20 2.00 -12.86
N LYS A 172 25.25 2.63 -12.30
CA LYS A 172 26.65 2.32 -12.63
C LYS A 172 27.14 1.04 -11.94
#